data_AF-A0A948IN67-F1
#
_entry.id   AF-A0A948IN67-F1
#
_cell.length_a   1.000
_cell.length_b   1.000
_cell.length_c   1.000
_cell.angle_alpha   90.00
_cell.angle_beta   90.00
_cell.angle_gamma   90.00
#
_symmetry.space_group_name_H-M   'P 1'
#
loop_
_entity.id
_entity.type
_entity.pdbx_description
1 polymer ?
#
loop_
_entity_poly.entity_id
_entity_poly.type
_entity_poly.pdbx_seq_one_letter_code
_entity_poly.pdbx_strand_id
1 'polypeptide(L)'
;MDVTSSNSVVYPAALVGARAAAGATPPDYATRMVRFDDLSATVLDTSGKAGDDQRIQAYQTLQAMSAGGQLIGIDDDRRKVLDQATFDSDIGQRAQALGRSFVQTLNAATQSGGPQAALQAVAGGFDNLSSADQNLLFQTTINVADRTGARPYTDAAAWRSNLDAQAKVVGFMKDAGVVGANGALDQKAAQAKAVADPQFAAALRLSLRRDNNSADWTQSVMQLFGAAAPKDTVQLSDAARKFLSTAPTPATPAAPAAAAYRQGSIASITA
;
A
#
# COMPACT_ATOMS: atom_id res chain seq x y z
N MET A 1 -2.16 -25.09 34.92
CA MET A 1 -1.95 -23.68 34.53
C MET A 1 -1.59 -23.68 33.06
N ASP A 2 -2.60 -23.57 32.19
CA ASP A 2 -2.37 -23.50 30.75
C ASP A 2 -2.01 -22.07 30.36
N VAL A 3 -0.73 -21.86 30.07
CA VAL A 3 -0.22 -20.63 29.49
C VAL A 3 -0.50 -20.69 28.00
N THR A 4 -1.62 -20.12 27.56
CA THR A 4 -1.91 -19.89 26.15
C THR A 4 -1.03 -18.74 25.66
N SER A 5 0.16 -19.09 25.17
CA SER A 5 1.09 -18.19 24.50
C SER A 5 0.45 -17.63 23.23
N SER A 6 -0.15 -16.44 23.33
CA SER A 6 -0.60 -15.67 22.18
C SER A 6 0.62 -14.91 21.64
N ASN A 7 1.28 -15.48 20.63
CA ASN A 7 2.26 -14.78 19.81
C ASN A 7 1.59 -13.57 19.15
N SER A 8 1.56 -12.44 19.86
CA SER A 8 1.04 -11.17 19.34
C SER A 8 2.17 -10.54 18.56
N VAL A 9 2.18 -10.76 17.25
CA VAL A 9 3.12 -10.07 16.39
C VAL A 9 2.58 -8.68 16.08
N VAL A 10 3.45 -7.67 16.03
CA VAL A 10 3.15 -6.33 15.46
C VAL A 10 3.08 -6.41 13.93
N TYR A 11 2.51 -7.50 13.40
CA TYR A 11 2.21 -7.57 11.98
C TYR A 11 0.96 -6.73 11.72
N PRO A 12 0.83 -6.12 10.52
CA PRO A 12 -0.49 -5.73 10.05
C PRO A 12 -1.37 -6.98 10.15
N ALA A 13 -2.49 -6.86 10.88
CA ALA A 13 -3.45 -7.93 10.98
C ALA A 13 -3.80 -8.42 9.57
N ALA A 14 -3.92 -9.74 9.41
CA ALA A 14 -4.62 -10.28 8.25
C ALA A 14 -5.97 -9.55 8.14
N LEU A 15 -6.28 -9.07 6.93
CA LEU A 15 -7.49 -8.34 6.54
C LEU A 15 -8.74 -9.12 6.97
N VAL A 16 -9.19 -8.94 8.21
CA VAL A 16 -10.47 -9.49 8.70
C VAL A 16 -11.35 -8.30 9.01
N GLY A 17 -12.09 -7.87 7.98
CA GLY A 17 -13.02 -6.76 8.04
C GLY A 17 -14.07 -6.95 9.14
N ALA A 18 -14.30 -5.88 9.91
CA ALA A 18 -15.41 -5.79 10.84
C ALA A 18 -16.74 -5.70 10.06
N ARG A 19 -17.72 -6.47 10.51
CA ARG A 19 -19.00 -6.69 9.85
C ARG A 19 -19.98 -5.56 10.18
N ALA A 20 -20.49 -4.86 9.17
CA ALA A 20 -21.70 -4.04 9.26
C ALA A 20 -22.77 -4.57 8.29
N ALA A 21 -24.03 -4.52 8.71
CA ALA A 21 -25.17 -5.08 8.00
C ALA A 21 -25.56 -4.23 6.77
N ALA A 22 -25.77 -4.87 5.62
CA ALA A 22 -26.28 -4.21 4.41
C ALA A 22 -27.65 -4.79 4.03
N GLY A 23 -28.68 -3.94 4.09
CA GLY A 23 -30.06 -4.20 3.71
C GLY A 23 -30.44 -3.57 2.36
N ALA A 24 -29.63 -3.79 1.32
CA ALA A 24 -29.99 -3.39 -0.05
C ALA A 24 -30.30 -4.65 -0.88
N THR A 25 -31.52 -4.73 -1.40
CA THR A 25 -31.90 -5.79 -2.34
C THR A 25 -31.07 -5.64 -3.62
N PRO A 26 -30.33 -6.67 -4.06
CA PRO A 26 -29.57 -6.59 -5.29
C PRO A 26 -30.47 -6.29 -6.50
N PRO A 27 -29.99 -5.54 -7.50
CA PRO A 27 -30.72 -5.39 -8.76
C PRO A 27 -31.01 -6.77 -9.39
N ASP A 28 -32.07 -6.85 -10.19
CA ASP A 28 -32.46 -8.10 -10.85
C ASP A 28 -31.35 -8.61 -11.79
N TYR A 29 -31.45 -9.89 -12.18
CA TYR A 29 -30.43 -10.52 -13.02
C TYR A 29 -30.22 -9.82 -14.36
N ALA A 30 -31.30 -9.44 -15.06
CA ALA A 30 -31.19 -8.83 -16.39
C ALA A 30 -30.47 -7.47 -16.31
N THR A 31 -30.83 -6.65 -15.33
CA THR A 31 -30.18 -5.35 -15.09
C THR A 31 -28.68 -5.51 -14.78
N ARG A 32 -28.31 -6.54 -13.98
CA ARG A 32 -26.90 -6.83 -13.69
C ARG A 32 -26.13 -7.30 -14.92
N MET A 33 -26.74 -8.09 -15.80
CA MET A 33 -26.09 -8.61 -17.00
C MET A 33 -25.87 -7.54 -18.07
N VAL A 34 -26.84 -6.65 -18.29
CA VAL A 34 -26.62 -5.50 -19.18
C VAL A 34 -25.44 -4.65 -18.70
N ARG A 35 -25.40 -4.36 -17.39
CA ARG A 35 -24.28 -3.63 -16.80
C ARG A 35 -22.95 -4.37 -16.96
N PHE A 36 -22.94 -5.69 -16.76
CA PHE A 36 -21.74 -6.51 -16.97
C PHE A 36 -21.25 -6.43 -18.43
N ASP A 37 -22.17 -6.54 -19.39
CA ASP A 37 -21.86 -6.53 -20.82
C ASP A 37 -21.25 -5.17 -21.23
N ASP A 38 -21.85 -4.05 -20.79
CA ASP A 38 -21.35 -2.69 -21.04
C ASP A 38 -19.96 -2.44 -20.44
N LEU A 39 -19.75 -2.86 -19.19
CA LEU A 39 -18.48 -2.69 -18.50
C LEU A 39 -17.39 -3.53 -19.15
N SER A 40 -17.67 -4.78 -19.49
CA SER A 40 -16.72 -5.67 -20.12
C SER A 40 -16.32 -5.17 -21.51
N ALA A 41 -17.28 -4.69 -22.29
CA ALA A 41 -17.00 -4.05 -23.59
C ALA A 41 -16.12 -2.80 -23.44
N THR A 42 -16.34 -1.99 -22.40
CA THR A 42 -15.51 -0.81 -22.11
C THR A 42 -14.09 -1.21 -21.72
N VAL A 43 -13.92 -2.21 -20.84
CA VAL A 43 -12.58 -2.70 -20.44
C VAL A 43 -11.80 -3.24 -21.64
N LEU A 44 -12.47 -4.02 -22.48
CA LEU A 44 -11.89 -4.66 -23.66
C LEU A 44 -11.78 -3.73 -24.88
N ASP A 45 -12.18 -2.46 -24.75
CA ASP A 45 -12.09 -1.50 -25.85
C ASP A 45 -10.62 -1.21 -26.21
N THR A 46 -10.20 -1.71 -27.36
CA THR A 46 -8.89 -1.44 -27.97
C THR A 46 -8.96 -0.39 -29.09
N SER A 47 -10.17 0.09 -29.41
CA SER A 47 -10.38 1.06 -30.49
C SER A 47 -10.05 2.50 -30.09
N GLY A 48 -9.80 2.76 -28.80
CA GLY A 48 -9.49 4.08 -28.24
C GLY A 48 -10.71 5.00 -28.10
N LYS A 49 -11.94 4.46 -28.21
CA LYS A 49 -13.18 5.23 -28.01
C LYS A 49 -13.41 5.52 -26.53
N ALA A 50 -13.13 4.56 -25.67
CA ALA A 50 -13.08 4.75 -24.23
C ALA A 50 -11.69 5.25 -23.82
N GLY A 51 -11.64 6.37 -23.10
CA GLY A 51 -10.39 6.87 -22.52
C GLY A 51 -9.91 5.98 -21.37
N ASP A 52 -8.61 6.02 -21.06
CA ASP A 52 -7.98 5.20 -20.01
C ASP A 52 -8.73 5.27 -18.67
N ASP A 53 -9.15 6.47 -18.24
CA ASP A 53 -9.90 6.66 -16.99
C ASP A 53 -11.25 5.93 -17.00
N GLN A 54 -11.97 5.96 -18.14
CA GLN A 54 -13.26 5.28 -18.28
C GLN A 54 -13.07 3.77 -18.24
N ARG A 55 -12.03 3.26 -18.89
CA ARG A 55 -11.70 1.83 -18.91
C ARG A 55 -11.26 1.34 -17.52
N ILE A 56 -10.49 2.15 -16.78
CA ILE A 56 -10.11 1.88 -15.39
C ILE A 56 -11.34 1.84 -14.48
N GLN A 57 -12.25 2.81 -14.60
CA GLN A 57 -13.51 2.83 -13.83
C GLN A 57 -14.39 1.61 -14.16
N ALA A 58 -14.44 1.22 -15.43
CA ALA A 58 -15.19 0.06 -15.86
C ALA A 58 -14.61 -1.23 -15.26
N TYR A 59 -13.28 -1.39 -15.30
CA TYR A 59 -12.56 -2.50 -14.69
C TYR A 59 -12.83 -2.58 -13.17
N GLN A 60 -12.73 -1.46 -12.46
CA GLN A 60 -12.99 -1.39 -11.02
C GLN A 60 -14.41 -1.82 -10.67
N THR A 61 -15.38 -1.34 -11.46
CA THR A 61 -16.79 -1.71 -11.27
C THR A 61 -17.00 -3.20 -11.52
N LEU A 62 -16.38 -3.75 -12.56
CA LEU A 62 -16.45 -5.18 -12.90
C LEU A 62 -15.89 -6.05 -11.76
N GLN A 63 -14.73 -5.67 -11.20
CA GLN A 63 -14.14 -6.37 -10.05
C GLN A 63 -15.04 -6.29 -8.80
N ALA A 64 -15.66 -5.14 -8.53
CA ALA A 64 -16.60 -4.99 -7.42
C ALA A 64 -17.87 -5.85 -7.61
N MET A 65 -18.38 -5.95 -8.84
CA MET A 65 -19.50 -6.85 -9.16
C MET A 65 -19.13 -8.32 -8.91
N SER A 66 -17.92 -8.73 -9.29
CA SER A 66 -17.40 -10.08 -9.04
C SER A 66 -17.27 -10.37 -7.54
N ALA A 67 -16.56 -9.51 -6.80
CA ALA A 67 -16.32 -9.68 -5.36
C ALA A 67 -17.61 -9.61 -4.52
N GLY A 68 -18.56 -8.76 -4.91
CA GLY A 68 -19.86 -8.60 -4.26
C GLY A 68 -20.90 -9.68 -4.63
N GLY A 69 -20.51 -10.72 -5.38
CA GLY A 69 -21.41 -11.81 -5.77
C GLY A 69 -22.51 -11.42 -6.76
N GLN A 70 -22.39 -10.25 -7.41
CA GLN A 70 -23.38 -9.80 -8.40
C GLN A 70 -23.32 -10.61 -9.69
N LEU A 71 -22.21 -11.31 -9.93
CA LEU A 71 -21.97 -12.21 -11.06
C LEU A 71 -22.23 -13.69 -10.71
N ILE A 72 -22.93 -13.98 -9.60
CA ILE A 72 -23.36 -15.35 -9.31
C ILE A 72 -24.43 -15.76 -10.35
N GLY A 73 -24.20 -16.90 -11.01
CA GLY A 73 -25.11 -17.46 -12.00
C GLY A 73 -24.91 -16.91 -13.43
N ILE A 74 -23.81 -16.21 -13.71
CA ILE A 74 -23.45 -15.88 -15.10
C ILE A 74 -23.26 -17.15 -15.93
N ASP A 75 -23.65 -17.08 -17.19
CA ASP A 75 -23.40 -18.15 -18.16
C ASP A 75 -21.92 -18.28 -18.52
N ASP A 76 -21.57 -19.41 -19.16
CA ASP A 76 -20.19 -19.75 -19.48
C ASP A 76 -19.52 -18.75 -20.44
N ASP A 77 -20.28 -18.15 -21.35
CA ASP A 77 -19.72 -17.18 -22.31
C ASP A 77 -19.39 -15.86 -21.61
N ARG A 78 -20.30 -15.37 -20.76
CA ARG A 78 -20.01 -14.21 -19.89
C ARG A 78 -18.87 -14.50 -18.91
N ARG A 79 -18.72 -15.74 -18.46
CA ARG A 79 -17.59 -16.12 -17.61
C ARG A 79 -16.26 -16.01 -18.35
N LYS A 80 -16.18 -16.46 -19.60
CA LYS A 80 -14.99 -16.25 -20.45
C LYS A 80 -14.71 -14.77 -20.66
N VAL A 81 -15.74 -13.95 -20.88
CA VAL A 81 -15.58 -12.49 -21.03
C VAL A 81 -15.06 -11.85 -19.75
N LEU A 82 -15.55 -12.27 -18.58
CA LEU A 82 -15.04 -11.80 -17.30
C LEU A 82 -13.56 -12.16 -17.12
N ASP A 83 -13.18 -13.39 -17.44
CA ASP A 83 -11.80 -13.86 -17.36
C ASP A 83 -10.92 -13.05 -18.34
N GLN A 84 -11.35 -12.85 -19.58
CA GLN A 84 -10.63 -12.04 -20.56
C GLN A 84 -10.47 -10.58 -20.09
N ALA A 85 -11.54 -9.96 -19.60
CA ALA A 85 -11.49 -8.60 -19.06
C ALA A 85 -10.59 -8.50 -17.82
N THR A 86 -10.49 -9.56 -17.01
CA THR A 86 -9.70 -9.58 -15.77
C THR A 86 -8.23 -9.89 -16.00
N PHE A 87 -7.92 -10.84 -16.88
CA PHE A 87 -6.58 -11.41 -17.03
C PHE A 87 -5.88 -11.01 -18.33
N ASP A 88 -6.64 -10.81 -19.42
CA ASP A 88 -6.07 -10.61 -20.75
C ASP A 88 -6.16 -9.16 -21.24
N SER A 89 -7.00 -8.32 -20.63
CA SER A 89 -7.02 -6.89 -20.92
C SER A 89 -5.70 -6.24 -20.48
N ASP A 90 -5.26 -5.23 -21.22
CA ASP A 90 -4.11 -4.38 -20.85
C ASP A 90 -4.25 -3.79 -19.44
N ILE A 91 -5.45 -3.35 -19.04
CA ILE A 91 -5.74 -2.85 -17.69
C ILE A 91 -5.64 -3.97 -16.65
N GLY A 92 -6.15 -5.16 -16.96
CA GLY A 92 -6.03 -6.34 -16.10
C GLY A 92 -4.57 -6.75 -15.89
N GLN A 93 -3.79 -6.79 -16.96
CA GLN A 93 -2.34 -7.06 -16.92
C GLN A 93 -1.60 -5.98 -16.14
N ARG A 94 -1.94 -4.71 -16.34
CA ARG A 94 -1.38 -3.56 -15.60
C ARG A 94 -1.71 -3.67 -14.11
N ALA A 95 -2.94 -3.97 -13.74
CA ALA A 95 -3.37 -4.18 -12.35
C ALA A 95 -2.60 -5.33 -11.68
N GLN A 96 -2.42 -6.46 -12.39
CA GLN A 96 -1.62 -7.58 -11.88
C GLN A 96 -0.14 -7.23 -11.73
N ALA A 97 0.43 -6.50 -12.68
CA ALA A 97 1.82 -6.06 -12.61
C ALA A 97 2.04 -5.13 -11.41
N LEU A 98 1.15 -4.16 -11.20
CA LEU A 98 1.17 -3.27 -10.03
C LEU A 98 1.02 -4.05 -8.73
N GLY A 99 0.04 -4.97 -8.65
CA GLY A 99 -0.18 -5.80 -7.46
C GLY A 99 1.03 -6.68 -7.13
N ARG A 100 1.66 -7.32 -8.13
CA ARG A 100 2.89 -8.10 -7.96
C ARG A 100 4.04 -7.22 -7.47
N SER A 101 4.24 -6.05 -8.09
CA SER A 101 5.29 -5.11 -7.70
C SER A 101 5.10 -4.65 -6.25
N PHE A 102 3.87 -4.31 -5.86
CA PHE A 102 3.53 -3.92 -4.49
C PHE A 102 3.91 -5.00 -3.47
N VAL A 103 3.51 -6.26 -3.71
CA VAL A 103 3.84 -7.39 -2.82
C VAL A 103 5.34 -7.66 -2.77
N GLN A 104 6.04 -7.57 -3.91
CA GLN A 104 7.50 -7.74 -3.98
C GLN A 104 8.22 -6.65 -3.17
N THR A 105 7.84 -5.39 -3.32
CA THR A 105 8.39 -4.27 -2.55
C THR A 105 8.17 -4.46 -1.05
N LEU A 106 6.95 -4.85 -0.65
CA LEU A 106 6.63 -5.14 0.75
C LEU A 106 7.52 -6.24 1.31
N ASN A 107 7.64 -7.37 0.61
CA ASN A 107 8.41 -8.52 1.06
C ASN A 107 9.92 -8.23 1.14
N ALA A 108 10.49 -7.59 0.11
CA ALA A 108 11.91 -7.25 0.07
C ALA A 108 12.30 -6.26 1.18
N ALA A 109 11.46 -5.25 1.41
CA ALA A 109 11.70 -4.27 2.47
C ALA A 109 11.48 -4.86 3.88
N THR A 110 10.52 -5.79 4.03
CA THR A 110 10.33 -6.54 5.28
C THR A 110 11.58 -7.37 5.60
N GLN A 111 12.14 -8.07 4.62
CA GLN A 111 13.34 -8.91 4.80
C GLN A 111 14.60 -8.10 5.12
N SER A 112 14.75 -6.91 4.51
CA SER A 112 15.97 -6.11 4.65
C SER A 112 15.96 -5.11 5.81
N GLY A 113 14.79 -4.65 6.26
CA GLY A 113 14.70 -3.61 7.29
C GLY A 113 13.50 -3.73 8.25
N GLY A 114 12.78 -4.85 8.22
CA GLY A 114 11.63 -5.11 9.07
C GLY A 114 10.37 -4.31 8.70
N PRO A 115 9.34 -4.32 9.55
CA PRO A 115 8.03 -3.74 9.23
C PRO A 115 8.05 -2.24 8.91
N GLN A 116 8.90 -1.46 9.60
CA GLN A 116 8.99 -0.02 9.36
C GLN A 116 9.53 0.29 7.95
N ALA A 117 10.58 -0.43 7.53
CA ALA A 117 11.13 -0.29 6.18
C ALA A 117 10.11 -0.72 5.13
N ALA A 118 9.33 -1.76 5.41
CA ALA A 118 8.25 -2.23 4.55
C ALA A 118 7.18 -1.15 4.32
N LEU A 119 6.69 -0.52 5.39
CA LEU A 119 5.71 0.57 5.31
C LEU A 119 6.25 1.77 4.52
N GLN A 120 7.51 2.14 4.72
CA GLN A 120 8.15 3.23 3.99
C GLN A 120 8.33 2.89 2.50
N ALA A 121 8.75 1.68 2.18
CA ALA A 121 8.99 1.24 0.82
C ALA A 121 7.69 1.17 0.01
N VAL A 122 6.59 0.64 0.56
CA VAL A 122 5.30 0.61 -0.15
C VAL A 122 4.70 1.99 -0.30
N ALA A 123 4.87 2.87 0.68
CA ALA A 123 4.46 4.27 0.58
C ALA A 123 5.22 4.99 -0.55
N GLY A 124 6.55 4.90 -0.57
CA GLY A 124 7.36 5.51 -1.62
C GLY A 124 7.13 4.90 -3.00
N GLY A 125 6.94 3.57 -3.06
CA GLY A 125 6.58 2.87 -4.29
C GLY A 125 5.27 3.36 -4.87
N PHE A 126 4.24 3.54 -4.03
CA PHE A 126 2.94 4.08 -4.43
C PHE A 126 3.04 5.53 -4.90
N ASP A 127 3.73 6.40 -4.15
CA ASP A 127 3.83 7.83 -4.46
C ASP A 127 4.55 8.09 -5.81
N ASN A 128 5.41 7.17 -6.26
CA ASN A 128 6.13 7.26 -7.53
C ASN A 128 5.30 6.82 -8.76
N LEU A 129 4.14 6.18 -8.56
CA LEU A 129 3.25 5.76 -9.64
C LEU A 129 2.51 6.95 -10.27
N SER A 130 2.09 6.81 -11.54
CA SER A 130 1.16 7.76 -12.18
C SER A 130 -0.16 7.86 -11.39
N SER A 131 -0.91 8.95 -11.51
CA SER A 131 -2.18 9.09 -10.77
C SER A 131 -3.19 7.99 -11.17
N ALA A 132 -3.16 7.58 -12.44
CA ALA A 132 -3.95 6.45 -12.94
C ALA A 132 -3.51 5.11 -12.30
N ASP A 133 -2.20 4.86 -12.20
CA ASP A 133 -1.65 3.66 -11.57
C ASP A 133 -1.89 3.63 -10.06
N GLN A 134 -1.78 4.78 -9.38
CA GLN A 134 -2.11 4.91 -7.97
C GLN A 134 -3.57 4.52 -7.72
N ASN A 135 -4.50 5.07 -8.52
CA ASN A 135 -5.91 4.73 -8.41
C ASN A 135 -6.16 3.25 -8.73
N LEU A 136 -5.54 2.72 -9.80
CA LEU A 136 -5.69 1.31 -10.17
C LEU A 136 -5.20 0.39 -9.03
N LEU A 137 -3.95 0.54 -8.58
CA LEU A 137 -3.37 -0.26 -7.49
C LEU A 137 -4.19 -0.12 -6.19
N PHE A 138 -4.62 1.09 -5.85
CA PHE A 138 -5.43 1.33 -4.66
C PHE A 138 -6.72 0.51 -4.69
N GLN A 139 -7.43 0.55 -5.81
CA GLN A 139 -8.76 -0.06 -5.95
C GLN A 139 -8.70 -1.58 -6.12
N THR A 140 -7.64 -2.11 -6.75
CA THR A 140 -7.55 -3.54 -7.12
C THR A 140 -6.75 -4.38 -6.13
N THR A 141 -5.95 -3.76 -5.27
CA THR A 141 -5.04 -4.49 -4.38
C THR A 141 -5.09 -4.00 -2.94
N ILE A 142 -5.11 -2.69 -2.72
CA ILE A 142 -4.99 -2.12 -1.36
C ILE A 142 -6.37 -2.03 -0.66
N ASN A 143 -7.39 -1.61 -1.39
CA ASN A 143 -8.71 -1.25 -0.87
C ASN A 143 -9.83 -2.12 -1.47
N VAL A 144 -9.54 -3.40 -1.65
CA VAL A 144 -10.50 -4.37 -2.19
C VAL A 144 -11.67 -4.49 -1.23
N ALA A 145 -12.89 -4.43 -1.79
CA ALA A 145 -14.11 -4.59 -1.02
C ALA A 145 -14.23 -6.03 -0.49
N ASP A 146 -14.74 -6.18 0.73
CA ASP A 146 -15.11 -7.49 1.25
C ASP A 146 -16.40 -8.03 0.59
N ARG A 147 -16.85 -9.21 1.03
CA ARG A 147 -18.08 -9.84 0.51
C ARG A 147 -19.35 -9.03 0.75
N THR A 148 -19.32 -8.05 1.65
CA THR A 148 -20.43 -7.13 1.93
C THR A 148 -20.34 -5.85 1.12
N GLY A 149 -19.27 -5.66 0.35
CA GLY A 149 -18.99 -4.43 -0.38
C GLY A 149 -18.27 -3.38 0.47
N ALA A 150 -17.97 -3.66 1.74
CA ALA A 150 -17.29 -2.73 2.63
C ALA A 150 -15.81 -2.65 2.28
N ARG A 151 -15.26 -1.44 2.32
CA ARG A 151 -13.86 -1.16 2.01
C ARG A 151 -13.13 -0.65 3.26
N PRO A 152 -11.86 -1.04 3.48
CA PRO A 152 -11.12 -0.61 4.66
C PRO A 152 -10.82 0.89 4.70
N TYR A 153 -10.70 1.53 3.53
CA TYR A 153 -10.36 2.94 3.41
C TYR A 153 -11.35 3.67 2.52
N THR A 154 -11.66 4.92 2.85
CA THR A 154 -12.51 5.78 2.02
C THR A 154 -11.82 6.14 0.70
N ASP A 155 -10.52 6.45 0.76
CA ASP A 155 -9.71 6.83 -0.39
C ASP A 155 -8.21 6.54 -0.15
N ALA A 156 -7.38 6.81 -1.16
CA ALA A 156 -5.94 6.61 -1.08
C ALA A 156 -5.27 7.49 0.00
N ALA A 157 -5.80 8.69 0.26
CA ALA A 157 -5.25 9.59 1.28
C ALA A 157 -5.50 9.06 2.70
N ALA A 158 -6.66 8.46 2.94
CA ALA A 158 -6.97 7.76 4.19
C ALA A 158 -6.03 6.57 4.41
N TRP A 159 -5.78 5.77 3.37
CA TRP A 159 -4.79 4.69 3.45
C TRP A 159 -3.37 5.21 3.71
N ARG A 160 -2.93 6.29 3.03
CA ARG A 160 -1.61 6.90 3.28
C ARG A 160 -1.48 7.41 4.72
N SER A 161 -2.52 8.04 5.24
CA SER A 161 -2.57 8.52 6.63
C SER A 161 -2.48 7.36 7.62
N ASN A 162 -3.15 6.25 7.32
CA ASN A 162 -3.07 5.04 8.13
C ASN A 162 -1.67 4.40 8.08
N LEU A 163 -1.02 4.33 6.92
CA LEU A 163 0.37 3.87 6.79
C LEU A 163 1.33 4.73 7.62
N ASP A 164 1.19 6.06 7.56
CA ASP A 164 2.03 6.97 8.33
C ASP A 164 1.80 6.77 9.84
N ALA A 165 0.55 6.55 10.27
CA ALA A 165 0.23 6.18 11.66
C ALA A 165 0.89 4.86 12.09
N GLN A 166 0.78 3.81 11.27
CA GLN A 166 1.45 2.54 11.53
C GLN A 166 2.97 2.72 11.66
N ALA A 167 3.58 3.50 10.77
CA ALA A 167 5.01 3.78 10.81
C ALA A 167 5.43 4.50 12.10
N LYS A 168 4.61 5.42 12.62
CA LYS A 168 4.85 6.08 13.92
C LYS A 168 4.83 5.09 15.09
N VAL A 169 3.82 4.23 15.17
CA VAL A 169 3.71 3.23 16.24
C VAL A 169 4.88 2.24 16.19
N VAL A 170 5.17 1.69 15.01
CA VAL A 170 6.26 0.72 14.84
C VAL A 170 7.62 1.36 15.15
N GLY A 171 7.87 2.57 14.63
CA GLY A 171 9.10 3.31 14.90
C GLY A 171 9.28 3.58 16.39
N PHE A 172 8.24 4.09 17.06
CA PHE A 172 8.28 4.37 18.49
C PHE A 172 8.56 3.12 19.34
N MET A 173 7.97 1.98 19.00
CA MET A 173 8.23 0.72 19.70
C MET A 173 9.62 0.16 19.44
N LYS A 174 10.13 0.32 18.22
CA LYS A 174 11.50 -0.05 17.85
C LYS A 174 12.52 0.79 18.60
N ASP A 175 12.33 2.11 18.64
CA ASP A 175 13.22 3.04 19.33
C ASP A 175 13.23 2.80 20.86
N ALA A 176 12.11 2.31 21.40
CA ALA A 176 12.01 1.87 22.78
C ALA A 176 12.69 0.52 23.07
N GLY A 177 13.22 -0.16 22.05
CA GLY A 177 13.94 -1.44 22.18
C GLY A 177 13.04 -2.65 22.46
N VAL A 178 11.72 -2.53 22.24
CA VAL A 178 10.76 -3.62 22.53
C VAL A 178 10.37 -4.41 21.29
N VAL A 179 10.89 -4.05 20.12
CA VAL A 179 10.64 -4.75 18.85
C VAL A 179 11.95 -5.36 18.36
N GLY A 180 11.95 -6.66 18.14
CA GLY A 180 13.10 -7.39 17.58
C GLY A 180 13.34 -7.06 16.10
N ALA A 181 14.49 -7.50 15.56
CA ALA A 181 14.86 -7.28 14.16
C ALA A 181 13.84 -7.84 13.16
N ASN A 182 13.08 -8.85 13.54
CA ASN A 182 11.99 -9.46 12.76
C ASN A 182 10.64 -8.72 12.90
N GLY A 183 10.57 -7.62 13.65
CA GLY A 183 9.33 -6.90 13.89
C GLY A 183 8.44 -7.48 15.00
N ALA A 184 8.90 -8.53 15.70
CA ALA A 184 8.13 -9.12 16.79
C ALA A 184 8.21 -8.26 18.06
N LEU A 185 7.08 -8.07 18.72
CA LEU A 185 7.00 -7.39 20.02
C LEU A 185 7.51 -8.32 21.13
N ASP A 186 8.50 -7.88 21.87
CA ASP A 186 8.78 -8.44 23.19
C ASP A 186 7.73 -7.90 24.17
N GLN A 187 6.69 -8.69 24.41
CA GLN A 187 5.59 -8.30 25.30
C GLN A 187 6.05 -8.03 26.72
N LYS A 188 7.07 -8.75 27.22
CA LYS A 188 7.56 -8.58 28.59
C LYS A 188 8.29 -7.25 28.71
N ALA A 189 9.17 -6.94 27.78
CA ALA A 189 9.86 -5.65 27.72
C ALA A 189 8.88 -4.50 27.51
N ALA A 190 7.89 -4.67 26.62
CA ALA A 190 6.85 -3.68 26.37
C ALA A 190 5.99 -3.40 27.61
N GLN A 191 5.55 -4.43 28.34
CA GLN A 191 4.78 -4.25 29.58
C GLN A 191 5.60 -3.53 30.66
N ALA A 192 6.87 -3.90 30.83
CA ALA A 192 7.75 -3.22 31.79
C ALA A 192 7.91 -1.72 31.44
N LYS A 193 8.06 -1.40 30.15
CA LYS A 193 8.17 -0.01 29.68
C LYS A 193 6.85 0.76 29.86
N ALA A 194 5.71 0.11 29.62
CA ALA A 194 4.38 0.70 29.80
C ALA A 194 4.07 1.08 31.25
N VAL A 195 4.65 0.39 32.24
CA VAL A 195 4.51 0.78 33.66
C VAL A 195 5.23 2.10 33.94
N ALA A 196 6.36 2.35 33.27
CA ALA A 196 7.19 3.52 33.50
C ALA A 196 6.80 4.73 32.64
N ASP A 197 6.16 4.52 31.50
CA ASP A 197 5.85 5.56 30.52
C ASP A 197 4.37 5.50 30.07
N PRO A 198 3.53 6.46 30.48
CA PRO A 198 2.12 6.52 30.10
C PRO A 198 1.90 6.68 28.58
N GLN A 199 2.77 7.39 27.87
CA GLN A 199 2.70 7.53 26.41
C GLN A 199 3.00 6.19 25.75
N PHE A 200 3.98 5.45 26.27
CA PHE A 200 4.27 4.09 25.83
C PHE A 200 3.12 3.13 26.11
N ALA A 201 2.48 3.23 27.28
CA ALA A 201 1.29 2.43 27.59
C ALA A 201 0.14 2.70 26.60
N ALA A 202 -0.05 3.94 26.18
CA ALA A 202 -1.04 4.30 25.15
C ALA A 202 -0.66 3.73 23.78
N ALA A 203 0.60 3.86 23.36
CA ALA A 203 1.10 3.29 22.10
C ALA A 203 0.95 1.77 22.07
N LEU A 204 1.25 1.09 23.18
CA LEU A 204 1.08 -0.35 23.33
C LEU A 204 -0.39 -0.78 23.21
N ARG A 205 -1.32 -0.05 23.83
CA ARG A 205 -2.75 -0.32 23.66
C ARG A 205 -3.17 -0.17 22.20
N LEU A 206 -2.69 0.86 21.50
CA LEU A 206 -2.99 1.07 20.09
C LEU A 206 -2.41 -0.03 19.19
N SER A 207 -1.20 -0.53 19.44
CA SER A 207 -0.63 -1.61 18.62
C SER A 207 -1.35 -2.95 18.78
N LEU A 208 -2.02 -3.17 19.92
CA LEU A 208 -2.74 -4.40 20.22
C LEU A 208 -4.19 -4.39 19.68
N ARG A 209 -4.65 -3.24 19.16
CA ARG A 209 -5.97 -3.12 18.55
C ARG A 209 -6.02 -3.85 17.20
N ARG A 210 -7.12 -4.58 16.99
CA ARG A 210 -7.37 -5.32 15.74
C ARG A 210 -7.86 -4.43 14.60
N ASP A 211 -8.41 -3.28 14.91
CA ASP A 211 -8.95 -2.32 13.95
C ASP A 211 -7.90 -1.27 13.52
N ASN A 212 -6.64 -1.69 13.36
CA ASN A 212 -5.52 -0.80 13.04
C ASN A 212 -5.55 -0.21 11.62
N ASN A 213 -6.58 -0.53 10.84
CA ASN A 213 -6.90 0.04 9.53
C ASN A 213 -8.05 1.07 9.59
N SER A 214 -8.66 1.29 10.77
CA SER A 214 -9.81 2.19 10.92
C SER A 214 -9.40 3.66 11.00
N ALA A 215 -10.32 4.55 10.58
CA ALA A 215 -10.13 6.00 10.71
C ALA A 215 -9.94 6.42 12.17
N ASP A 216 -10.72 5.85 13.09
CA ASP A 216 -10.64 6.11 14.53
C ASP A 216 -9.26 5.72 15.11
N TRP A 217 -8.73 4.59 14.67
CA TRP A 217 -7.40 4.16 15.08
C TRP A 217 -6.32 5.12 14.55
N THR A 218 -6.39 5.48 13.27
CA THR A 218 -5.46 6.46 12.66
C THR A 218 -5.50 7.79 13.40
N GLN A 219 -6.69 8.30 13.70
CA GLN A 219 -6.86 9.53 14.47
C GLN A 219 -6.27 9.41 15.88
N SER A 220 -6.49 8.29 16.57
CA SER A 220 -5.94 8.04 17.91
C SER A 220 -4.40 8.08 17.90
N VAL A 221 -3.76 7.48 16.89
CA VAL A 221 -2.31 7.50 16.73
C VAL A 221 -1.82 8.92 16.44
N MET A 222 -2.49 9.65 15.55
CA MET A 222 -2.13 11.04 15.23
C MET A 222 -2.30 11.97 16.44
N GLN A 223 -3.28 11.73 17.31
CA GLN A 223 -3.41 12.47 18.56
C GLN A 223 -2.28 12.14 19.54
N LEU A 224 -1.84 10.89 19.61
CA LEU A 224 -0.77 10.45 20.51
C LEU A 224 0.62 10.99 20.12
N PHE A 225 0.93 11.09 18.83
CA PHE A 225 2.25 11.47 18.32
C PHE A 225 2.28 12.82 17.60
N GLY A 226 1.19 13.59 17.67
CA GLY A 226 0.96 14.79 16.86
C GLY A 226 0.63 14.45 15.39
N ALA A 227 -0.12 15.34 14.74
CA ALA A 227 -0.38 15.24 13.30
C ALA A 227 0.95 15.20 12.52
N ALA A 228 1.01 14.44 11.43
CA ALA A 228 2.11 14.58 10.49
C ALA A 228 2.11 16.01 9.94
N ALA A 229 3.29 16.60 9.74
CA ALA A 229 3.40 17.82 8.95
C ALA A 229 2.73 17.59 7.57
N PRO A 230 2.01 18.58 7.01
CA PRO A 230 1.49 18.45 5.66
C PRO A 230 2.64 18.05 4.74
N LYS A 231 2.50 16.91 4.06
CA LYS A 231 3.44 16.54 3.00
C LYS A 231 3.13 17.46 1.82
N ASP A 232 4.04 18.40 1.54
CA ASP A 232 4.07 19.09 0.26
C ASP A 232 4.26 18.03 -0.83
N THR A 233 3.16 17.63 -1.44
CA THR A 233 3.18 16.72 -2.57
C THR A 233 3.45 17.56 -3.81
N VAL A 234 4.70 17.53 -4.28
CA VAL A 234 5.00 18.01 -5.63
C VAL A 234 4.40 16.99 -6.59
N GLN A 235 3.18 17.24 -7.05
CA GLN A 235 2.61 16.45 -8.15
C GLN A 235 3.38 16.79 -9.42
N LEU A 236 4.34 15.93 -9.76
CA LEU A 236 5.01 15.98 -11.05
C LEU A 236 3.99 15.57 -12.11
N SER A 237 3.76 16.44 -13.10
CA SER A 237 2.94 16.09 -14.26
C SER A 237 3.51 14.86 -14.97
N ASP A 238 2.68 14.14 -15.72
CA ASP A 238 3.14 12.97 -16.49
C ASP A 238 4.24 13.34 -17.49
N ALA A 239 4.22 14.57 -17.99
CA ALA A 239 5.30 15.14 -18.80
C ALA A 239 6.60 15.32 -17.99
N ALA A 240 6.53 15.80 -16.76
CA ALA A 240 7.70 15.96 -15.88
C ALA A 240 8.29 14.60 -15.45
N ARG A 241 7.44 13.61 -15.18
CA ARG A 241 7.88 12.23 -14.90
C ARG A 241 8.55 11.59 -16.10
N LYS A 242 7.99 11.77 -17.30
CA LYS A 242 8.59 11.27 -18.54
C LYS A 242 9.97 11.90 -18.78
N PHE A 243 10.12 13.20 -18.51
CA PHE A 243 11.39 13.91 -18.60
C PHE A 243 12.44 13.40 -17.60
N LEU A 244 12.05 13.08 -16.37
CA LEU A 244 12.96 12.50 -15.37
C LEU A 244 13.39 11.07 -15.74
N SER A 245 12.51 10.29 -16.37
CA SER A 245 12.84 8.93 -16.82
C SER A 245 13.76 8.90 -18.05
N THR A 246 13.86 10.00 -18.80
CA THR A 246 14.76 10.17 -19.95
C THR A 246 15.95 11.07 -19.65
N ALA A 247 16.03 11.62 -18.44
CA ALA A 247 17.18 12.41 -18.00
C ALA A 247 18.41 11.50 -17.92
N PRO A 248 19.54 11.86 -18.56
CA PRO A 248 20.78 11.12 -18.41
C PRO A 248 21.15 11.08 -16.92
N THR A 249 21.52 9.90 -16.43
CA THR A 249 22.09 9.76 -15.08
C THR A 249 23.20 10.80 -14.91
N PRO A 250 23.17 11.63 -13.84
CA PRO A 250 24.26 12.56 -13.60
C PRO A 250 25.56 11.76 -13.59
N ALA A 251 26.50 12.13 -14.47
CA ALA A 251 27.80 11.50 -14.49
C ALA A 251 28.37 11.59 -13.08
N THR A 252 28.68 10.44 -12.48
CA THR A 252 29.45 10.36 -11.24
C THR A 252 30.66 11.29 -11.41
N PRO A 253 30.89 12.27 -10.51
CA PRO A 253 32.08 13.09 -10.59
C PRO A 253 33.29 12.15 -10.65
N ALA A 254 34.02 12.18 -11.76
CA ALA A 254 35.23 11.42 -11.89
C ALA A 254 36.14 11.83 -10.73
N ALA A 255 36.56 10.85 -9.93
CA ALA A 255 37.56 11.07 -8.91
C ALA A 255 38.77 11.76 -9.57
N PRO A 256 39.33 12.83 -8.97
CA PRO A 256 40.50 13.49 -9.54
C PRO A 256 41.58 12.43 -9.78
N ALA A 257 42.08 12.38 -11.01
CA ALA A 257 43.12 11.45 -11.41
C ALA A 257 44.27 11.54 -10.40
N ALA A 258 44.59 10.42 -9.74
CA ALA A 258 45.76 10.34 -8.89
C ALA A 258 46.97 10.72 -9.74
N ALA A 259 47.61 11.85 -9.41
CA ALA A 259 48.83 12.27 -10.04
C ALA A 259 49.86 11.13 -9.91
N ALA A 260 50.42 10.69 -11.03
CA ALA A 260 51.49 9.70 -11.04
C ALA A 260 52.62 10.18 -10.13
N TYR A 261 52.99 9.34 -9.16
CA TYR A 261 54.07 9.59 -8.23
C TYR A 261 55.37 9.84 -9.01
N ARG A 262 55.83 11.10 -9.06
CA ARG A 262 57.20 11.41 -9.47
C ARG A 262 58.11 11.11 -8.28
N GLN A 263 58.91 10.06 -8.40
CA GLN A 263 60.00 9.78 -7.48
C GLN A 263 60.91 11.03 -7.38
N GLY A 264 60.93 11.70 -6.22
CA GLY A 264 61.92 12.73 -5.92
C GLY A 264 61.50 14.02 -5.21
N SER A 265 60.25 14.24 -4.78
CA SER A 265 59.92 15.48 -4.05
C SER A 265 59.35 15.22 -2.65
N ILE A 266 60.24 15.18 -1.65
CA ILE A 266 59.89 15.43 -0.25
C ILE A 266 59.93 16.94 -0.05
N ALA A 267 58.80 17.55 0.27
CA ALA A 267 58.76 18.85 0.92
C ALA A 267 57.87 18.71 2.16
N SER A 268 58.54 18.54 3.30
CA SER A 268 57.97 18.72 4.63
C SER A 268 57.49 20.16 4.78
N ILE A 269 56.28 20.37 5.29
CA ILE A 269 55.95 21.61 6.00
C ILE A 269 55.26 21.24 7.29
N THR A 270 56.04 21.33 8.36
CA THR A 270 55.63 21.54 9.73
C THR A 270 55.26 23.01 9.90
N ALA A 271 54.10 23.29 10.48
CA ALA A 271 53.82 24.43 11.34
C ALA A 271 52.56 24.13 12.16
#